data_AF-U6DH14-F1
#
_entry.id   AF-U6DH14-F1
#
_cell.length_a   1.000
_cell.length_b   1.000
_cell.length_c   1.000
_cell.angle_alpha   90.00
_cell.angle_beta   90.00
_cell.angle_gamma   90.00
#
_symmetry.space_group_name_H-M   'P 1'
#
loop_
_entity.id
_entity.type
_entity.pdbx_description
1 polymer ?
#
loop_
_entity_poly.entity_id
_entity_poly.type
_entity_poly.pdbx_seq_one_letter_code
_entity_poly.pdbx_strand_id
1 'polypeptide(L)'
;MESKKFAIKCGNFAVLVDLHIQPQGSNKDTSWFSEQKKEELCLLLKETIDSRVKEYLEVRKQHRPSNTEFTRSSPLTLKGYGFQITAYFLKRGLRLYCFRGSQSTELRVFPDRFVVCVSQLSFSRDLLASQNEEL
;
A
#
# COMPACT_ATOMS: atom_id res chain seq x y z
N MET A 1 -0.41 -0.42 17.10
CA MET A 1 -0.22 -0.25 15.65
C MET A 1 1.15 -0.79 15.34
N GLU A 2 1.21 -1.95 14.70
CA GLU A 2 2.49 -2.52 14.27
C GLU A 2 2.83 -1.95 12.90
N SER A 3 4.03 -1.39 12.74
CA SER A 3 4.50 -0.85 11.48
C SER A 3 5.57 -1.77 10.89
N LYS A 4 5.32 -2.29 9.68
CA LYS A 4 6.29 -3.07 8.91
C LYS A 4 6.70 -2.28 7.67
N LYS A 5 7.96 -2.38 7.26
CA LYS A 5 8.47 -1.71 6.06
C LYS A 5 9.04 -2.74 5.11
N PHE A 6 8.70 -2.63 3.84
CA PHE A 6 9.26 -3.46 2.78
C PHE A 6 9.28 -2.70 1.47
N ALA A 7 9.90 -3.29 0.45
CA ALA A 7 10.00 -2.70 -0.88
C ALA A 7 9.33 -3.60 -1.91
N ILE A 8 8.55 -3.00 -2.82
CA ILE A 8 8.02 -3.66 -4.00
C ILE A 8 8.82 -3.17 -5.21
N LYS A 9 9.33 -4.11 -6.01
CA LYS A 9 10.00 -3.79 -7.27
C LYS A 9 8.94 -3.54 -8.35
N CYS A 10 8.99 -2.37 -8.98
CA CYS A 10 8.17 -1.99 -10.13
C CYS A 10 9.10 -1.46 -11.23
N GLY A 11 9.38 -2.30 -12.24
CA GLY A 11 10.37 -2.00 -13.28
C GLY A 11 11.76 -1.71 -12.69
N ASN A 12 12.29 -0.52 -13.00
CA ASN A 12 13.56 0.00 -12.46
C ASN A 12 13.39 0.81 -11.17
N PHE A 13 12.22 0.74 -10.53
CA PHE A 13 11.96 1.40 -9.26
C PHE A 13 11.78 0.41 -8.11
N ALA A 14 12.30 0.79 -6.95
CA ALA A 14 11.95 0.23 -5.65
C ALA A 14 10.95 1.17 -4.97
N VAL A 15 9.71 0.70 -4.79
CA VAL A 15 8.64 1.44 -4.11
C VAL A 15 8.64 1.03 -2.64
N LEU A 16 8.94 1.99 -1.76
CA LEU A 16 8.97 1.74 -0.33
C LEU A 16 7.56 1.78 0.25
N VAL A 17 7.14 0.65 0.83
CA VAL A 17 5.84 0.45 1.45
C VAL A 17 5.98 0.59 2.97
N ASP A 18 5.13 1.44 3.54
CA ASP A 18 4.92 1.57 4.98
C ASP A 18 3.59 0.93 5.35
N LEU A 19 3.66 -0.31 5.82
CA LEU A 19 2.50 -1.10 6.19
C LEU A 19 2.17 -0.87 7.65
N HIS A 20 0.93 -0.48 7.89
CA HIS A 20 0.35 -0.28 9.22
C HIS A 20 -0.77 -1.27 9.44
N ILE A 21 -0.56 -2.17 10.40
CA ILE A 21 -1.54 -3.20 10.76
C ILE A 21 -2.32 -2.69 11.97
N GLN A 22 -3.62 -2.55 11.80
CA GLN A 22 -4.53 -2.20 12.88
C GLN A 22 -4.85 -3.45 13.71
N PRO A 23 -4.68 -3.39 15.05
CA PRO A 23 -5.00 -4.52 15.91
C PRO A 23 -6.50 -4.77 15.99
N GLN A 24 -6.89 -6.01 16.29
CA GLN A 24 -8.29 -6.38 16.49
C GLN A 24 -8.65 -6.29 17.98
N GLY A 25 -9.57 -5.38 18.34
CA GLY A 25 -10.06 -5.22 19.71
C GLY A 25 -9.07 -4.53 20.66
N SER A 26 -9.23 -4.76 21.97
CA SER A 26 -8.38 -4.17 23.02
C SER A 26 -6.99 -4.83 23.12
N ASN A 27 -6.85 -6.04 22.58
CA ASN A 27 -5.58 -6.72 22.46
C ASN A 27 -4.83 -6.18 21.24
N LYS A 28 -3.54 -5.87 21.37
CA LYS A 28 -2.69 -5.34 20.28
C LYS A 28 -2.32 -6.44 19.26
N ASP A 29 -3.17 -7.45 19.10
CA ASP A 29 -2.88 -8.63 18.30
C ASP A 29 -2.94 -8.32 16.80
N THR A 30 -1.83 -8.56 16.13
CA THR A 30 -1.61 -8.43 14.69
C THR A 30 -1.24 -9.77 14.04
N SER A 31 -1.28 -10.87 14.81
CA SER A 31 -0.96 -12.23 14.34
C SER A 31 -1.87 -12.71 13.21
N TRP A 32 -3.07 -12.14 13.11
CA TRP A 32 -4.01 -12.39 12.02
C TRP A 32 -3.44 -12.00 10.64
N PHE A 33 -2.43 -11.12 10.58
CA PHE A 33 -1.77 -10.70 9.35
C PHE A 33 -0.55 -11.59 9.06
N SER A 34 -0.80 -12.68 8.34
CA SER A 34 0.20 -13.66 7.91
C SER A 34 0.98 -13.21 6.66
N GLU A 35 2.09 -13.90 6.36
CA GLU A 35 2.84 -13.66 5.10
C GLU A 35 1.97 -13.93 3.86
N GLN A 36 1.03 -14.88 3.91
CA GLN A 36 0.07 -15.11 2.81
C GLN A 36 -0.80 -13.86 2.55
N LYS A 37 -1.33 -13.23 3.59
CA LYS A 37 -2.12 -11.99 3.44
C LYS A 37 -1.28 -10.83 2.93
N LYS A 38 0.01 -10.82 3.26
CA LYS A 38 0.97 -9.85 2.72
C LYS A 38 1.19 -10.05 1.23
N GLU A 39 1.26 -11.28 0.74
CA GLU A 39 1.34 -11.57 -0.70
C GLU A 39 0.08 -11.13 -1.45
N GLU A 40 -1.10 -11.46 -0.91
CA GLU A 40 -2.39 -11.01 -1.45
C GLU A 40 -2.48 -9.49 -1.51
N LEU A 41 -2.03 -8.81 -0.44
CA LEU A 41 -1.94 -7.35 -0.40
C LEU A 41 -0.98 -6.82 -1.46
N CYS A 42 0.19 -7.44 -1.68
CA CYS A 42 1.11 -7.03 -2.74
C CYS A 42 0.47 -7.15 -4.13
N LEU A 43 -0.32 -8.21 -4.37
CA LEU A 43 -1.03 -8.41 -5.63
C LEU A 43 -2.09 -7.32 -5.86
N LEU A 44 -2.91 -7.02 -4.84
CA LEU A 44 -3.93 -5.97 -4.90
C LEU A 44 -3.34 -4.59 -5.16
N LEU A 45 -2.16 -4.32 -4.62
CA LEU A 45 -1.51 -3.02 -4.74
C LEU A 45 -0.67 -2.88 -6.03
N LYS A 46 -0.42 -3.98 -6.74
CA LYS A 46 0.46 -4.00 -7.92
C LYS A 46 0.02 -3.02 -8.99
N GLU A 47 -1.25 -3.08 -9.41
CA GLU A 47 -1.80 -2.21 -10.45
C GLU A 47 -1.77 -0.72 -10.04
N THR A 48 -2.02 -0.45 -8.76
CA THR A 48 -1.96 0.92 -8.20
C THR A 48 -0.54 1.46 -8.24
N ILE A 49 0.44 0.63 -7.88
CA ILE A 49 1.87 0.99 -7.95
C ILE A 49 2.31 1.20 -9.40
N ASP A 50 1.97 0.27 -10.29
CA ASP A 50 2.34 0.34 -11.70
C ASP A 50 1.78 1.61 -12.35
N SER A 51 0.51 1.94 -12.08
CA SER A 51 -0.15 3.16 -12.55
C SER A 51 0.55 4.42 -12.05
N ARG A 52 0.89 4.47 -10.76
CA ARG A 52 1.56 5.62 -10.15
C ARG A 52 2.98 5.82 -10.69
N VAL A 53 3.74 4.73 -10.86
CA VAL A 53 5.09 4.78 -11.43
C VAL A 53 5.05 5.25 -12.89
N LYS A 54 4.08 4.78 -13.66
CA LYS A 54 3.85 5.22 -15.04
C LYS A 54 3.54 6.72 -15.10
N GLU A 55 2.61 7.20 -14.28
CA GLU A 55 2.27 8.63 -14.20
C GLU A 55 3.51 9.50 -13.89
N TYR A 56 4.31 9.09 -12.91
CA TYR A 56 5.55 9.76 -12.56
C TYR A 56 6.54 9.83 -13.73
N LEU A 57 6.69 8.74 -14.48
CA LEU A 57 7.55 8.70 -15.66
C LEU A 57 7.06 9.62 -16.78
N GLU A 58 5.75 9.68 -17.03
CA GLU A 58 5.18 10.57 -18.04
C GLU A 58 5.36 12.04 -17.68
N VAL A 59 5.13 12.42 -16.42
CA VAL A 59 5.39 13.79 -15.94
C VAL A 59 6.86 14.17 -16.13
N ARG A 60 7.79 13.23 -15.85
CA ARG A 60 9.22 13.48 -16.02
C ARG A 60 9.62 13.64 -17.49
N LYS A 61 9.04 12.85 -18.40
CA LYS A 61 9.29 12.98 -19.86
C LYS A 61 8.85 14.34 -20.39
N GLN A 62 7.75 14.89 -19.88
CA GLN A 62 7.19 16.16 -20.34
C GLN A 62 7.98 17.40 -19.91
N HIS A 63 9.07 17.27 -19.13
CA HIS A 63 9.94 18.36 -18.66
C HIS A 63 9.19 19.55 -18.01
N ARG A 64 7.91 19.39 -17.66
CA ARG A 64 7.10 20.43 -17.04
C ARG A 64 7.39 20.47 -15.54
N PRO A 65 7.63 21.65 -14.96
CA PRO A 65 7.51 21.82 -13.52
C PRO A 65 6.03 21.58 -13.19
N SER A 66 5.72 20.36 -12.77
CA SER A 66 4.37 20.02 -12.40
C SER A 66 4.08 20.67 -11.04
N ASN A 67 3.41 21.84 -11.10
CA ASN A 67 2.71 22.46 -9.98
C ASN A 67 1.48 21.65 -9.55
N THR A 68 1.25 20.49 -10.18
CA THR A 68 0.56 19.41 -9.48
C THR A 68 1.44 19.08 -8.28
N GLU A 69 1.20 19.77 -7.18
CA GLU A 69 1.20 19.09 -5.89
C GLU A 69 0.67 17.69 -6.21
N PHE A 70 1.51 16.67 -6.02
CA PHE A 70 0.98 15.31 -5.93
C PHE A 70 0.24 15.29 -4.59
N THR A 71 -0.84 16.07 -4.57
CA THR A 71 -1.88 16.15 -3.58
C THR A 71 -2.21 14.72 -3.31
N ARG A 72 -2.16 14.33 -2.02
CA ARG A 72 -2.48 12.99 -1.51
C ARG A 72 -3.34 12.28 -2.54
N SER A 73 -2.74 11.31 -3.26
CA SER A 73 -3.50 10.53 -4.23
C SER A 73 -4.74 10.06 -3.48
N SER A 74 -5.93 10.31 -4.03
CA SER A 74 -7.18 9.97 -3.37
C SER A 74 -7.04 8.56 -2.80
N PRO A 75 -7.18 8.38 -1.48
CA PRO A 75 -6.80 7.14 -0.83
C PRO A 75 -7.57 6.00 -1.47
N LEU A 76 -6.83 4.99 -1.94
CA LEU A 76 -7.41 3.78 -2.46
C LEU A 76 -7.97 3.01 -1.27
N THR A 77 -9.29 2.84 -1.23
CA THR A 77 -9.95 1.96 -0.27
C THR A 77 -10.40 0.68 -0.97
N LEU A 78 -9.83 -0.45 -0.58
CA LEU A 78 -10.23 -1.77 -1.06
C LEU A 78 -10.81 -2.57 0.11
N LYS A 79 -11.88 -3.32 -0.14
CA LYS A 79 -12.45 -4.28 0.80
C LYS A 79 -12.44 -5.65 0.12
N GLY A 80 -11.87 -6.65 0.77
CA GLY A 80 -11.79 -8.01 0.22
C GLY A 80 -11.04 -8.95 1.16
N TYR A 81 -11.22 -10.26 1.01
CA TYR A 81 -10.44 -11.28 1.72
C TYR A 81 -10.48 -11.16 3.26
N GLY A 82 -11.54 -10.56 3.82
CA GLY A 82 -11.70 -10.38 5.26
C GLY A 82 -10.91 -9.21 5.85
N PHE A 83 -10.41 -8.28 5.04
CA PHE A 83 -9.78 -7.05 5.51
C PHE A 83 -10.11 -5.85 4.62
N GLN A 84 -9.94 -4.67 5.20
CA GLN A 84 -10.03 -3.39 4.52
C GLN A 84 -8.64 -2.79 4.42
N ILE A 85 -8.31 -2.31 3.22
CA ILE A 85 -7.05 -1.66 2.89
C ILE A 85 -7.35 -0.19 2.62
N THR A 86 -6.55 0.70 3.19
CA THR A 86 -6.49 2.10 2.79
C THR A 86 -5.07 2.43 2.41
N ALA A 87 -4.82 2.78 1.14
CA ALA A 87 -3.48 3.02 0.64
C ALA A 87 -3.36 4.38 -0.06
N TYR A 88 -2.24 5.07 0.12
CA TYR A 88 -1.98 6.36 -0.51
C TYR A 88 -0.49 6.63 -0.68
N PHE A 89 -0.15 7.43 -1.68
CA PHE A 89 1.23 7.91 -1.85
C PHE A 89 1.41 9.25 -1.14
N LEU A 90 2.57 9.39 -0.50
CA LEU A 90 3.00 10.62 0.17
C LEU A 90 4.36 11.03 -0.39
N LYS A 91 4.50 12.28 -0.82
CA LYS A 91 5.79 12.83 -1.24
C LYS A 91 6.82 12.71 -0.11
N ARG A 92 8.04 12.31 -0.46
CA ARG A 92 9.19 12.37 0.43
C ARG A 92 9.95 13.67 0.16
N GLY A 93 10.32 14.40 1.22
CA GLY A 93 11.16 15.60 1.11
C GLY A 93 12.65 15.32 0.85
N LEU A 94 13.03 14.05 0.64
CA LEU A 94 14.41 13.59 0.47
C LEU A 94 14.49 12.56 -0.65
N ARG A 95 15.54 12.63 -1.47
CA ARG A 95 15.84 11.64 -2.51
C ARG A 95 16.65 10.50 -1.91
N LEU A 96 16.16 9.28 -2.08
CA LEU A 96 16.85 8.07 -1.65
C LEU A 96 17.53 7.41 -2.85
N TYR A 97 18.66 6.77 -2.60
CA TYR A 97 19.46 6.07 -3.60
C TYR A 97 19.73 4.65 -3.12
N CYS A 98 19.67 3.68 -4.03
CA CYS A 98 20.12 2.32 -3.74
C CYS A 98 21.64 2.27 -3.87
N PHE A 99 22.35 2.07 -2.77
CA PHE A 99 23.78 1.78 -2.81
C PHE A 99 23.97 0.28 -3.05
N ARG A 100 24.55 -0.09 -4.20
CA ARG A 100 24.97 -1.46 -4.50
C ARG A 100 26.29 -1.42 -5.25
N GLY A 101 27.24 -2.27 -4.82
CA GLY A 101 28.52 -2.44 -5.49
C GLY A 101 28.33 -2.98 -6.91
N SER A 102 28.89 -2.26 -7.88
CA SER A 102 29.18 -2.61 -9.28
C SER A 102 28.22 -3.55 -10.04
N GLN A 103 27.65 -3.01 -11.13
CA GLN A 103 27.19 -3.72 -12.36
C GLN A 103 25.79 -4.35 -12.43
N SER A 104 24.75 -3.75 -11.85
CA SER A 104 23.38 -4.02 -12.34
C SER A 104 22.61 -2.73 -12.50
N THR A 105 21.89 -2.60 -13.61
CA THR A 105 20.93 -1.54 -13.94
C THR A 105 20.38 -0.83 -12.70
N GLU A 106 20.65 0.48 -12.62
CA GLU A 106 20.43 1.33 -11.44
C GLU A 106 18.96 1.24 -10.97
N LEU A 107 18.71 0.42 -9.94
CA LEU A 107 17.42 0.37 -9.27
C LEU A 107 17.24 1.70 -8.54
N ARG A 108 16.25 2.49 -8.94
CA ARG A 108 15.99 3.81 -8.37
C ARG A 108 14.95 3.69 -7.27
N VAL A 109 15.11 4.43 -6.18
CA VAL A 109 14.05 4.49 -5.17
C VAL A 109 12.94 5.40 -5.67
N PHE A 110 11.70 4.95 -5.59
CA PHE A 110 10.55 5.78 -5.94
C PHE A 110 10.46 6.98 -4.98
N PRO A 111 10.26 8.21 -5.49
CA PRO A 111 10.31 9.42 -4.67
C PRO A 111 9.20 9.46 -3.62
N ASP A 112 8.02 8.92 -3.93
CA ASP A 112 6.92 8.87 -2.98
C ASP A 112 7.04 7.65 -2.06
N ARG A 113 6.61 7.81 -0.81
CA ARG A 113 6.40 6.71 0.13
C ARG A 113 4.97 6.20 -0.06
N PHE A 114 4.81 4.89 -0.17
CA PHE A 114 3.49 4.29 -0.25
C PHE A 114 3.05 3.84 1.15
N VAL A 115 2.02 4.47 1.69
CA VAL A 115 1.47 4.14 3.01
C VAL A 115 0.27 3.24 2.82
N VAL A 116 0.23 2.12 3.54
CA VAL A 116 -0.84 1.13 3.46
C VAL A 116 -1.30 0.81 4.86
N CYS A 117 -2.55 1.12 5.15
CA CYS A 117 -3.21 0.76 6.40
C CYS A 117 -4.11 -0.45 6.14
N VAL A 118 -4.05 -1.45 7.03
CA VAL A 118 -4.87 -2.66 6.94
C VAL A 118 -5.60 -2.88 8.24
N SER A 119 -6.91 -3.09 8.16
CA SER A 119 -7.77 -3.45 9.28
C SER A 119 -8.52 -4.73 8.96
N GLN A 120 -8.59 -5.65 9.91
CA GLN A 120 -9.39 -6.85 9.77
C GLN A 120 -10.88 -6.49 9.75
N LEU A 121 -11.64 -7.05 8.81
CA LEU A 121 -13.09 -6.97 8.82
C LEU A 121 -13.60 -8.11 9.70
N SER A 122 -14.22 -7.78 10.82
CA SER A 122 -15.02 -8.76 11.56
C SER A 122 -16.23 -9.10 10.70
N PHE A 123 -16.32 -10.35 10.24
CA PHE A 123 -17.61 -10.89 9.79
C PHE A 123 -18.53 -10.93 11.01
N SER A 124 -19.40 -9.95 11.16
CA SER A 124 -20.53 -10.06 12.07
C SER A 124 -21.47 -11.12 11.47
N ARG A 125 -21.41 -12.36 11.99
CA ARG A 125 -22.41 -13.40 11.71
C ARG A 125 -23.83 -12.99 12.15
N ASP A 126 -23.94 -11.91 12.93
CA ASP A 126 -25.17 -11.48 13.58
C ASP A 126 -26.21 -10.85 12.64
N LEU A 127 -25.86 -10.55 11.39
CA LEU A 127 -26.83 -10.02 10.40
C LEU A 127 -27.61 -11.11 9.66
N LEU A 128 -27.24 -12.39 9.82
CA LEU A 128 -27.91 -13.51 9.16
C LEU A 128 -28.73 -14.36 10.14
N ALA A 129 -28.54 -14.17 11.45
CA ALA A 129 -29.33 -14.83 12.48
C ALA A 129 -30.63 -14.06 12.84
N SER A 130 -30.72 -12.77 12.52
CA SER A 130 -31.87 -11.92 12.90
C SER A 130 -33.00 -11.87 11.85
N GLN A 131 -33.00 -12.74 10.83
CA GLN A 131 -34.07 -12.79 9.81
C GLN A 131 -34.89 -14.09 9.83
N ASN A 132 -34.66 -15.02 10.76
CA ASN A 132 -35.33 -16.33 10.77
C ASN A 132 -36.11 -16.66 12.06
N GLU A 133 -36.53 -15.65 12.84
CA GLU A 133 -37.54 -15.84 13.90
C GLU A 133 -38.64 -14.78 13.77
N GLU A 134 -39.42 -14.87 12.69
CA GLU A 134 -40.75 -14.26 12.60
C GLU A 134 -41.58 -15.05 11.58
N LEU A 135 -42.06 -16.24 11.99
CA LEU A 135 -43.45 -16.71 11.79
C LEU A 135 -43.72 -18.00 12.57
#